data_AF-A0A0V1KD66-F1
#
_entry.id   AF-A0A0V1KD66-F1
#
_cell.length_a   1.000
_cell.length_b   1.000
_cell.length_c   1.000
_cell.angle_alpha   90.00
_cell.angle_beta   90.00
_cell.angle_gamma   90.00
#
_symmetry.space_group_name_H-M   'P 1'
#
loop_
_entity.id
_entity.type
_entity.pdbx_description
1 polymer ?
#
loop_
_entity_poly.entity_id
_entity_poly.type
_entity_poly.pdbx_seq_one_letter_code
_entity_poly.pdbx_strand_id
1 'polypeptide(L)'
;MGAICQTTLLAGSFLVFLYGIVPLLLYVFPNIELSLIFMSAVNWPFTNYSDPRAYGVKYDSRNFYLSSSDGIKLGVWHMLPKSLHKSSVFNEKGFDTVFDDERYPVVLYFHGNTWSRCASHRIQLYNIFTELNYHVVTFDYRGFADSTGTASEEGMNKDAHTVYQWIRTHSNRTAVLLWGHSLGTAVATRFASDLCLSGNCPLGLVLEAPFNNMFDAVKNHPFTSMYRWHPWFAEIFTYPLLKYNVHFKSDEHIKNVYCPILILHAEDDNIIPSHLARRLHEAALSADRDSTFKEFSRTKKYGHKFIVREPELPTITKNFVKKCTSGI
;
A
#
# COMPACT_ATOMS: atom_id res chain seq x y z
N MET A 1 -7.98 6.91 53.04
CA MET A 1 -7.09 5.75 52.81
C MET A 1 -7.66 4.72 51.83
N GLY A 2 -8.96 4.37 51.88
CA GLY A 2 -9.55 3.34 50.97
C GLY A 2 -9.49 3.64 49.47
N ALA A 3 -9.78 4.88 49.04
CA ALA A 3 -9.81 5.26 47.63
C ALA A 3 -8.42 5.24 46.95
N ILE A 4 -7.36 5.59 47.69
CA ILE A 4 -5.95 5.59 47.21
C ILE A 4 -5.45 4.14 47.06
N CYS A 5 -5.83 3.25 47.98
CA CYS A 5 -5.49 1.83 47.89
C CYS A 5 -6.14 1.17 46.66
N GLN A 6 -7.43 1.47 46.41
CA GLN A 6 -8.16 0.90 45.28
C GLN A 6 -7.65 1.39 43.92
N THR A 7 -7.29 2.68 43.80
CA THR A 7 -6.67 3.23 42.58
C THR A 7 -5.27 2.66 42.33
N THR A 8 -4.48 2.47 43.38
CA THR A 8 -3.14 1.85 43.27
C THR A 8 -3.23 0.39 42.84
N LEU A 9 -4.20 -0.36 43.38
CA LEU A 9 -4.43 -1.76 43.01
C LEU A 9 -4.86 -1.89 41.55
N LEU A 10 -5.79 -1.04 41.10
CA LEU A 10 -6.25 -0.99 39.71
C LEU A 10 -5.11 -0.62 38.75
N ALA A 11 -4.27 0.35 39.11
CA ALA A 11 -3.10 0.73 38.33
C ALA A 11 -2.09 -0.43 38.24
N GLY A 12 -1.83 -1.12 39.35
CA GLY A 12 -0.97 -2.31 39.38
C GLY A 12 -1.49 -3.43 38.48
N SER A 13 -2.78 -3.77 38.57
CA SER A 13 -3.41 -4.77 37.70
C SER A 13 -3.36 -4.39 36.22
N PHE A 14 -3.55 -3.11 35.90
CA PHE A 14 -3.44 -2.60 34.53
C PHE A 14 -2.01 -2.75 33.99
N LEU A 15 -0.98 -2.45 34.79
CA LEU A 15 0.41 -2.62 34.38
C LEU A 15 0.77 -4.11 34.19
N VAL A 16 0.30 -5.01 35.05
CA VAL A 16 0.50 -6.46 34.89
C VAL A 16 -0.18 -6.97 33.62
N PHE A 17 -1.39 -6.51 33.33
CA PHE A 17 -2.06 -6.86 32.09
C PHE A 17 -1.28 -6.36 30.86
N LEU A 18 -0.88 -5.09 30.88
CA LEU A 18 -0.25 -4.43 29.74
C LEU A 18 1.17 -4.94 29.46
N TYR A 19 1.98 -5.18 30.49
CA TYR A 19 3.39 -5.57 30.38
C TYR A 19 3.67 -7.05 30.65
N GLY A 20 2.71 -7.79 31.20
CA GLY A 20 2.81 -9.24 31.41
C GLY A 20 1.91 -10.01 30.44
N ILE A 21 0.59 -9.81 30.56
CA ILE A 21 -0.40 -10.63 29.84
C ILE A 21 -0.37 -10.36 28.33
N VAL A 22 -0.38 -9.10 27.88
CA VAL A 22 -0.38 -8.77 26.45
C VAL A 22 0.87 -9.31 25.72
N PRO A 23 2.11 -9.08 26.20
CA PRO A 23 3.30 -9.70 25.63
C PRO A 23 3.25 -11.23 25.61
N LEU A 24 2.77 -11.87 26.69
CA LEU A 24 2.62 -13.32 26.74
C LEU A 24 1.62 -13.82 25.70
N LEU A 25 0.49 -13.14 25.52
CA LEU A 25 -0.50 -13.49 24.51
C LEU A 25 0.07 -13.38 23.09
N LEU A 26 0.81 -12.32 22.78
CA LEU A 26 1.45 -12.16 21.47
C LEU A 26 2.52 -13.23 21.23
N TYR A 27 3.30 -13.58 22.26
CA TYR A 27 4.29 -14.65 22.20
C TYR A 27 3.66 -16.04 21.96
N VAL A 28 2.57 -16.36 22.67
CA VAL A 28 1.88 -17.65 22.56
C VAL A 28 1.03 -17.74 21.28
N PHE A 29 0.43 -16.62 20.84
CA PHE A 29 -0.47 -16.54 19.70
C PHE A 29 0.05 -15.56 18.63
N PRO A 30 1.12 -15.90 17.91
CA PRO A 30 1.74 -14.99 16.94
C PRO A 30 0.85 -14.68 15.72
N ASN A 31 -0.21 -15.46 15.48
CA ASN A 31 -1.24 -15.14 14.48
C ASN A 31 -1.96 -13.81 14.78
N ILE A 32 -1.99 -13.36 16.04
CA ILE A 32 -2.53 -12.05 16.41
C ILE A 32 -1.68 -10.94 15.78
N GLU A 33 -0.35 -11.07 15.84
CA GLU A 33 0.56 -10.09 15.24
C GLU A 33 0.40 -9.99 13.73
N LEU A 34 0.31 -11.15 13.04
CA LEU A 34 0.01 -11.17 11.60
C LEU A 34 -1.33 -10.49 11.28
N SER A 35 -2.34 -10.76 12.10
CA SER A 35 -3.65 -10.12 11.98
C SER A 35 -3.57 -8.60 12.17
N LEU A 36 -2.65 -8.10 13.00
CA LEU A 36 -2.41 -6.67 13.21
C LEU A 36 -1.57 -6.03 12.09
N ILE A 37 -0.69 -6.80 11.43
CA ILE A 37 0.11 -6.30 10.30
C ILE A 37 -0.80 -6.10 9.08
N PHE A 38 -1.58 -7.12 8.75
CA PHE A 38 -2.46 -7.07 7.57
C PHE A 38 -3.77 -6.33 7.87
N MET A 39 -4.36 -6.56 9.05
CA MET A 39 -5.71 -6.11 9.43
C MET A 39 -6.77 -6.36 8.36
N SER A 40 -6.65 -7.50 7.67
CA SER A 40 -7.44 -7.81 6.47
C SER A 40 -8.91 -8.16 6.80
N ALA A 41 -9.18 -8.59 8.04
CA ALA A 41 -10.53 -8.90 8.53
C ALA A 41 -11.38 -7.66 8.88
N VAL A 42 -10.81 -6.45 8.85
CA VAL A 42 -11.51 -5.21 9.20
C VAL A 42 -12.33 -4.72 8.00
N ASN A 43 -13.56 -5.22 7.90
CA ASN A 43 -14.54 -4.87 6.87
C ASN A 43 -15.66 -3.96 7.43
N TRP A 44 -15.28 -2.86 8.08
CA TRP A 44 -16.23 -1.95 8.73
C TRP A 44 -16.29 -0.59 8.05
N PRO A 45 -17.49 -0.10 7.65
CA PRO A 45 -18.80 -0.77 7.66
C PRO A 45 -18.94 -1.85 6.56
N PHE A 46 -19.98 -2.70 6.64
CA PHE A 46 -20.33 -3.62 5.54
C PHE A 46 -20.44 -2.84 4.23
N THR A 47 -19.64 -3.24 3.23
CA THR A 47 -19.37 -2.45 2.03
C THR A 47 -19.76 -3.27 0.80
N ASN A 48 -20.54 -2.68 -0.12
CA ASN A 48 -20.86 -3.27 -1.42
C ASN A 48 -19.83 -2.79 -2.45
N TYR A 49 -18.84 -3.61 -2.76
CA TYR A 49 -17.78 -3.25 -3.68
C TYR A 49 -18.19 -3.20 -5.16
N SER A 50 -19.43 -3.54 -5.50
CA SER A 50 -19.89 -3.63 -6.89
C SER A 50 -20.03 -2.27 -7.58
N ASP A 51 -20.23 -1.20 -6.81
CA ASP A 51 -20.38 0.16 -7.34
C ASP A 51 -19.35 1.12 -6.70
N PRO A 52 -18.20 1.36 -7.36
CA PRO A 52 -17.20 2.31 -6.88
C PRO A 52 -17.73 3.75 -6.74
N ARG A 53 -18.75 4.14 -7.54
CA ARG A 53 -19.30 5.50 -7.52
C ARG A 53 -20.05 5.80 -6.25
N ALA A 54 -20.65 4.79 -5.62
CA ALA A 54 -21.28 4.89 -4.30
C ALA A 54 -20.31 5.38 -3.20
N TYR A 55 -18.99 5.23 -3.41
CA TYR A 55 -17.94 5.65 -2.48
C TYR A 55 -17.25 6.97 -2.87
N GLY A 56 -17.72 7.63 -3.93
CA GLY A 56 -17.20 8.92 -4.38
C GLY A 56 -16.19 8.87 -5.51
N VAL A 57 -16.06 7.74 -6.21
CA VAL A 57 -15.37 7.71 -7.52
C VAL A 57 -16.16 8.56 -8.51
N LYS A 58 -15.50 9.57 -9.08
CA LYS A 58 -16.17 10.61 -9.91
C LYS A 58 -16.56 10.10 -11.30
N TYR A 59 -15.63 9.40 -11.94
CA TYR A 59 -15.70 9.01 -13.35
C TYR A 59 -16.17 7.57 -13.53
N ASP A 60 -16.32 7.14 -14.79
CA ASP A 60 -16.82 5.79 -15.09
C ASP A 60 -15.87 4.73 -14.55
N SER A 61 -16.44 3.74 -13.87
CA SER A 61 -15.69 2.71 -13.13
C SER A 61 -16.41 1.38 -13.16
N ARG A 62 -15.66 0.28 -13.18
CA ARG A 62 -16.20 -1.09 -13.09
C ARG A 62 -15.57 -1.88 -11.95
N ASN A 63 -16.35 -2.77 -11.36
CA ASN A 63 -15.89 -3.82 -10.46
C ASN A 63 -15.93 -5.16 -11.18
N PHE A 64 -14.88 -5.95 -11.04
CA PHE A 64 -14.82 -7.31 -11.54
C PHE A 64 -13.91 -8.15 -10.64
N TYR A 65 -13.83 -9.45 -10.93
CA TYR A 65 -13.02 -10.37 -10.15
C TYR A 65 -12.04 -11.12 -11.03
N LEU A 66 -10.83 -11.29 -10.52
CA LEU A 66 -9.80 -12.10 -11.15
C LEU A 66 -9.55 -13.36 -10.35
N SER A 67 -9.30 -14.47 -11.04
CA SER A 67 -8.85 -15.71 -10.41
C SER A 67 -7.34 -15.81 -10.59
N SER A 68 -6.60 -15.89 -9.48
CA SER A 68 -5.18 -16.21 -9.50
C SER A 68 -4.95 -17.68 -9.88
N SER A 69 -3.72 -18.01 -10.27
CA SER A 69 -3.33 -19.39 -10.61
C SER A 69 -3.48 -20.37 -9.44
N ASP A 70 -3.49 -19.88 -8.20
CA ASP A 70 -3.70 -20.67 -6.99
C ASP A 70 -5.16 -20.65 -6.48
N GLY A 71 -6.12 -20.22 -7.32
CA GLY A 71 -7.55 -20.31 -7.03
C GLY A 71 -8.09 -19.21 -6.12
N ILE A 72 -7.32 -18.15 -5.88
CA ILE A 72 -7.77 -16.98 -5.13
C ILE A 72 -8.58 -16.07 -6.03
N LYS A 73 -9.73 -15.63 -5.54
CA LYS A 73 -10.57 -14.63 -6.19
C LYS A 73 -10.22 -13.26 -5.64
N LEU A 74 -9.78 -12.36 -6.51
CA LEU A 74 -9.39 -10.99 -6.18
C LEU A 74 -10.47 -10.02 -6.67
N GLY A 75 -10.95 -9.13 -5.79
CA GLY A 75 -11.81 -8.03 -6.19
C GLY A 75 -10.99 -6.87 -6.77
N VAL A 76 -11.38 -6.40 -7.95
CA VAL A 76 -10.64 -5.39 -8.73
C VAL A 76 -11.57 -4.28 -9.18
N TRP A 77 -11.10 -3.04 -9.08
CA TRP A 77 -11.70 -1.86 -9.66
C TRP A 77 -10.85 -1.31 -10.79
N HIS A 78 -11.50 -0.92 -11.88
CA HIS A 78 -10.91 -0.17 -12.98
C HIS A 78 -11.70 1.12 -13.19
N MET A 79 -11.03 2.27 -13.20
CA MET A 79 -11.62 3.60 -13.36
C MET A 79 -11.01 4.30 -14.57
N LEU A 80 -11.86 4.93 -15.38
CA LEU A 80 -11.45 5.57 -16.63
C LEU A 80 -10.91 7.00 -16.42
N PRO A 81 -9.99 7.45 -17.29
CA PRO A 81 -9.63 8.85 -17.46
C PRO A 81 -10.85 9.76 -17.57
N LYS A 82 -10.76 10.97 -17.00
CA LYS A 82 -11.78 12.01 -17.12
C LYS A 82 -12.15 12.31 -18.58
N SER A 83 -11.17 12.39 -19.48
CA SER A 83 -11.41 12.68 -20.89
C SER A 83 -12.24 11.62 -21.61
N LEU A 84 -12.34 10.42 -21.04
CA LEU A 84 -13.15 9.31 -21.57
C LEU A 84 -14.51 9.20 -20.86
N HIS A 85 -14.80 10.09 -19.91
CA HIS A 85 -16.07 10.13 -19.21
C HIS A 85 -17.21 10.56 -20.13
N LYS A 86 -18.26 9.74 -20.22
CA LYS A 86 -19.48 9.94 -21.03
C LYS A 86 -19.29 10.09 -22.54
N SER A 87 -19.21 8.94 -23.22
CA SER A 87 -20.06 8.68 -24.38
C SER A 87 -20.93 7.44 -24.07
N SER A 88 -22.15 7.67 -23.57
CA SER A 88 -23.27 6.71 -23.48
C SER A 88 -22.93 5.21 -23.36
N VAL A 89 -23.00 4.69 -22.13
CA VAL A 89 -23.10 3.26 -21.78
C VAL A 89 -21.95 2.40 -22.31
N PHE A 90 -20.77 2.54 -21.70
CA PHE A 90 -19.76 1.49 -21.81
C PHE A 90 -20.22 0.29 -20.98
N ASN A 91 -20.69 -0.75 -21.67
CA ASN A 91 -20.70 -2.11 -21.14
C ASN A 91 -19.25 -2.60 -20.89
N GLU A 92 -19.05 -3.81 -20.37
CA GLU A 92 -17.70 -4.35 -20.12
C GLU A 92 -16.77 -4.22 -21.32
N LYS A 93 -17.28 -4.46 -22.54
CA LYS A 93 -16.50 -4.33 -23.80
C LYS A 93 -16.00 -2.91 -24.04
N GLY A 94 -16.79 -1.91 -23.64
CA GLY A 94 -16.44 -0.50 -23.77
C GLY A 94 -15.18 -0.11 -23.01
N PHE A 95 -15.03 -0.60 -21.78
CA PHE A 95 -13.82 -0.39 -21.00
C PHE A 95 -12.59 -0.98 -21.69
N ASP A 96 -12.70 -2.17 -22.26
CA ASP A 96 -11.57 -2.84 -22.92
C ASP A 96 -11.15 -2.10 -24.20
N THR A 97 -12.10 -1.55 -24.96
CA THR A 97 -11.80 -0.80 -26.19
C THR A 97 -10.96 0.46 -25.97
N VAL A 98 -11.06 1.07 -24.79
CA VAL A 98 -10.35 2.32 -24.47
C VAL A 98 -9.14 2.11 -23.57
N PHE A 99 -8.84 0.86 -23.20
CA PHE A 99 -7.79 0.55 -22.23
C PHE A 99 -6.40 0.47 -22.87
N ASP A 100 -6.29 -0.02 -24.11
CA ASP A 100 -5.03 -0.08 -24.86
C ASP A 100 -4.78 1.21 -25.67
N ASP A 101 -4.75 2.35 -24.98
CA ASP A 101 -4.44 3.66 -25.57
C ASP A 101 -3.28 4.33 -24.83
N GLU A 102 -2.12 4.41 -25.50
CA GLU A 102 -0.86 4.95 -24.96
C GLU A 102 -0.97 6.40 -24.46
N ARG A 103 -2.01 7.14 -24.87
CA ARG A 103 -2.27 8.52 -24.38
C ARG A 103 -2.66 8.55 -22.90
N TYR A 104 -3.11 7.44 -22.35
CA TYR A 104 -3.66 7.34 -21.00
C TYR A 104 -2.92 6.30 -20.18
N PRO A 105 -1.82 6.65 -19.49
CA PRO A 105 -1.11 5.75 -18.59
C PRO A 105 -2.02 5.05 -17.58
N VAL A 106 -1.65 3.85 -17.17
CA VAL A 106 -2.35 3.11 -16.10
C VAL A 106 -1.62 3.31 -14.78
N VAL A 107 -2.32 3.75 -13.76
CA VAL A 107 -1.85 3.67 -12.37
C VAL A 107 -2.34 2.35 -11.77
N LEU A 108 -1.42 1.43 -11.47
CA LEU A 108 -1.70 0.25 -10.66
C LEU A 108 -1.46 0.61 -9.19
N TYR A 109 -2.54 0.72 -8.42
CA TYR A 109 -2.51 1.19 -7.04
C TYR A 109 -2.55 0.04 -6.03
N PHE A 110 -1.54 0.02 -5.16
CA PHE A 110 -1.32 -0.93 -4.08
C PHE A 110 -1.66 -0.28 -2.74
N HIS A 111 -2.76 -0.72 -2.11
CA HIS A 111 -3.25 -0.08 -0.89
C HIS A 111 -2.47 -0.51 0.37
N GLY A 112 -2.50 0.33 1.41
CA GLY A 112 -1.89 0.05 2.70
C GLY A 112 -2.64 -0.99 3.54
N ASN A 113 -2.17 -1.21 4.77
CA ASN A 113 -2.84 -2.09 5.72
C ASN A 113 -4.24 -1.58 6.07
N THR A 114 -5.11 -2.51 6.47
CA THR A 114 -6.51 -2.24 6.86
C THR A 114 -7.40 -1.69 5.73
N TRP A 115 -8.71 -1.77 5.97
CA TRP A 115 -9.77 -1.29 5.07
C TRP A 115 -9.62 -1.96 3.69
N SER A 116 -10.15 -1.33 2.67
CA SER A 116 -10.25 -1.89 1.32
C SER A 116 -10.09 -0.79 0.27
N ARG A 117 -10.17 -1.16 -1.00
CA ARG A 117 -10.10 -0.25 -2.14
C ARG A 117 -11.10 0.93 -2.05
N CYS A 118 -12.14 0.86 -1.21
CA CYS A 118 -13.13 1.93 -1.02
C CYS A 118 -12.77 2.99 0.04
N ALA A 119 -11.61 2.92 0.70
CA ALA A 119 -11.27 3.88 1.75
C ALA A 119 -11.17 5.32 1.22
N SER A 120 -11.76 6.29 1.93
CA SER A 120 -12.01 7.65 1.41
C SER A 120 -10.77 8.45 0.97
N HIS A 121 -9.62 8.25 1.64
CA HIS A 121 -8.35 8.86 1.22
C HIS A 121 -7.83 8.27 -0.10
N ARG A 122 -8.06 6.97 -0.31
CA ARG A 122 -7.72 6.26 -1.56
C ARG A 122 -8.61 6.74 -2.69
N ILE A 123 -9.92 6.88 -2.45
CA ILE A 123 -10.87 7.45 -3.43
C ILE A 123 -10.46 8.86 -3.87
N GLN A 124 -10.04 9.72 -2.94
CA GLN A 124 -9.53 11.06 -3.28
C GLN A 124 -8.34 10.97 -4.24
N LEU A 125 -7.44 10.02 -4.01
CA LEU A 125 -6.24 9.84 -4.83
C LEU A 125 -6.58 9.27 -6.21
N TYR A 126 -7.49 8.29 -6.29
CA TYR A 126 -8.00 7.77 -7.57
C TYR A 126 -8.64 8.88 -8.41
N ASN A 127 -9.39 9.77 -7.77
CA ASN A 127 -9.97 10.93 -8.41
C ASN A 127 -8.89 11.89 -8.91
N ILE A 128 -7.77 12.08 -8.20
CA ILE A 128 -6.64 12.85 -8.73
C ILE A 128 -6.09 12.20 -10.00
N PHE A 129 -5.81 10.89 -9.99
CA PHE A 129 -5.25 10.20 -11.16
C PHE A 129 -6.17 10.26 -12.39
N THR A 130 -7.46 10.03 -12.21
CA THR A 130 -8.43 10.12 -13.30
C THR A 130 -8.59 11.55 -13.84
N GLU A 131 -8.47 12.59 -12.99
CA GLU A 131 -8.39 14.00 -13.42
C GLU A 131 -7.10 14.32 -14.21
N LEU A 132 -6.02 13.56 -13.99
CA LEU A 132 -4.80 13.61 -14.80
C LEU A 132 -4.90 12.80 -16.10
N ASN A 133 -6.08 12.26 -16.39
CA ASN A 133 -6.37 11.36 -17.50
C ASN A 133 -5.58 10.05 -17.45
N TYR A 134 -5.42 9.47 -16.27
CA TYR A 134 -4.90 8.11 -16.12
C TYR A 134 -6.03 7.11 -15.89
N HIS A 135 -5.85 5.90 -16.43
CA HIS A 135 -6.61 4.75 -15.95
C HIS A 135 -6.14 4.44 -14.53
N VAL A 136 -7.07 4.02 -13.66
CA VAL A 136 -6.71 3.56 -12.31
C VAL A 136 -7.18 2.12 -12.16
N VAL A 137 -6.24 1.22 -11.91
CA VAL A 137 -6.53 -0.17 -11.53
C VAL A 137 -6.11 -0.35 -10.08
N THR A 138 -7.03 -0.80 -9.24
CA THR A 138 -6.75 -1.13 -7.84
C THR A 138 -7.49 -2.40 -7.46
N PHE A 139 -7.00 -3.10 -6.45
CA PHE A 139 -7.50 -4.40 -6.07
C PHE A 139 -7.31 -4.59 -4.57
N ASP A 140 -8.13 -5.45 -3.96
CA ASP A 140 -7.89 -5.88 -2.59
C ASP A 140 -7.09 -7.20 -2.61
N TYR A 141 -6.01 -7.26 -1.83
CA TYR A 141 -5.20 -8.48 -1.72
C TYR A 141 -6.03 -9.65 -1.18
N ARG A 142 -5.53 -10.87 -1.37
CA ARG A 142 -6.11 -12.07 -0.77
C ARG A 142 -6.37 -11.89 0.74
N GLY A 143 -7.57 -12.25 1.18
CA GLY A 143 -8.02 -12.09 2.55
C GLY A 143 -8.42 -10.68 2.99
N PHE A 144 -8.34 -9.67 2.11
CA PHE A 144 -8.90 -8.33 2.34
C PHE A 144 -10.27 -8.20 1.66
N ALA A 145 -11.17 -7.43 2.27
CA ALA A 145 -12.43 -7.03 1.65
C ALA A 145 -13.27 -8.25 1.18
N ASP A 146 -13.59 -8.29 -0.11
CA ASP A 146 -14.30 -9.35 -0.82
C ASP A 146 -13.36 -10.31 -1.59
N SER A 147 -12.04 -10.17 -1.42
CA SER A 147 -11.05 -11.12 -1.95
C SER A 147 -10.92 -12.35 -1.05
N THR A 148 -10.85 -13.54 -1.62
CA THR A 148 -10.76 -14.80 -0.86
C THR A 148 -9.35 -15.08 -0.32
N GLY A 149 -9.20 -16.11 0.52
CA GLY A 149 -7.90 -16.57 1.01
C GLY A 149 -7.40 -15.85 2.27
N THR A 150 -6.10 -15.92 2.51
CA THR A 150 -5.43 -15.35 3.69
C THR A 150 -4.19 -14.58 3.26
N ALA A 151 -4.03 -13.39 3.82
CA ALA A 151 -2.91 -12.51 3.50
C ALA A 151 -1.57 -13.11 3.94
N SER A 152 -0.58 -13.02 3.05
CA SER A 152 0.83 -13.29 3.30
C SER A 152 1.65 -12.44 2.34
N GLU A 153 2.92 -12.16 2.65
CA GLU A 153 3.78 -11.36 1.77
C GLU A 153 3.87 -11.97 0.36
N GLU A 154 4.18 -13.25 0.27
CA GLU A 154 4.25 -13.98 -1.00
C GLU A 154 2.90 -14.00 -1.74
N GLY A 155 1.81 -14.17 -0.99
CA GLY A 155 0.47 -14.17 -1.55
C GLY A 155 0.10 -12.82 -2.16
N MET A 156 0.38 -11.72 -1.47
CA MET A 156 0.16 -10.36 -1.97
C MET A 156 1.01 -10.07 -3.22
N ASN A 157 2.23 -10.59 -3.29
CA ASN A 157 3.06 -10.48 -4.50
C ASN A 157 2.46 -11.26 -5.68
N LYS A 158 1.92 -12.46 -5.47
CA LYS A 158 1.19 -13.21 -6.51
C LYS A 158 -0.07 -12.49 -6.99
N ASP A 159 -0.77 -11.83 -6.08
CA ASP A 159 -1.96 -11.05 -6.40
C ASP A 159 -1.60 -9.86 -7.31
N ALA A 160 -0.49 -9.17 -7.01
CA ALA A 160 0.07 -8.11 -7.86
C ALA A 160 0.37 -8.60 -9.29
N HIS A 161 1.01 -9.75 -9.42
CA HIS A 161 1.30 -10.37 -10.71
C HIS A 161 0.01 -10.74 -11.47
N THR A 162 -1.00 -11.28 -10.78
CA THR A 162 -2.29 -11.65 -11.37
C THR A 162 -2.98 -10.42 -11.99
N VAL A 163 -3.03 -9.32 -11.23
CA VAL A 163 -3.67 -8.08 -11.70
C VAL A 163 -2.86 -7.44 -12.84
N TYR A 164 -1.53 -7.43 -12.75
CA TYR A 164 -0.70 -6.89 -13.81
C TYR A 164 -0.77 -7.70 -15.11
N GLN A 165 -0.82 -9.03 -15.01
CA GLN A 165 -1.04 -9.89 -16.19
C GLN A 165 -2.37 -9.55 -16.85
N TRP A 166 -3.44 -9.36 -16.07
CA TRP A 166 -4.72 -8.91 -16.61
C TRP A 166 -4.61 -7.55 -17.31
N ILE A 167 -3.87 -6.58 -16.73
CA ILE A 167 -3.60 -5.29 -17.39
C ILE A 167 -2.91 -5.53 -18.73
N ARG A 168 -1.84 -6.32 -18.77
CA ARG A 168 -1.08 -6.59 -20.01
C ARG A 168 -1.88 -7.32 -21.08
N THR A 169 -2.81 -8.19 -20.68
CA THR A 169 -3.72 -8.86 -21.63
C THR A 169 -4.71 -7.89 -22.28
N HIS A 170 -5.13 -6.82 -21.59
CA HIS A 170 -6.13 -5.87 -22.09
C HIS A 170 -5.54 -4.52 -22.53
N SER A 171 -4.27 -4.27 -22.19
CA SER A 171 -3.54 -3.01 -22.40
C SER A 171 -2.04 -3.32 -22.46
N ASN A 172 -1.61 -3.83 -23.61
CA ASN A 172 -0.25 -4.31 -23.80
C ASN A 172 0.74 -3.15 -24.00
N ARG A 173 0.26 -2.05 -24.60
CA ARG A 173 1.11 -0.94 -25.03
C ARG A 173 1.19 0.20 -24.02
N THR A 174 0.20 0.30 -23.15
CA THR A 174 0.10 1.42 -22.23
C THR A 174 1.15 1.35 -21.13
N ALA A 175 1.77 2.49 -20.85
CA ALA A 175 2.72 2.61 -19.76
C ALA A 175 2.02 2.42 -18.41
N VAL A 176 2.64 1.64 -17.50
CA VAL A 176 2.09 1.34 -16.18
C VAL A 176 2.95 2.01 -15.11
N LEU A 177 2.35 2.93 -14.36
CA LEU A 177 2.92 3.53 -13.15
C LEU A 177 2.47 2.72 -11.94
N LEU A 178 3.41 2.26 -11.12
CA LEU A 178 3.09 1.60 -9.86
C LEU A 178 2.99 2.65 -8.75
N TRP A 179 1.91 2.62 -7.96
CA TRP A 179 1.75 3.51 -6.81
C TRP A 179 1.40 2.70 -5.57
N GLY A 180 2.29 2.67 -4.59
CA GLY A 180 2.06 2.01 -3.31
C GLY A 180 1.85 2.99 -2.17
N HIS A 181 0.98 2.65 -1.22
CA HIS A 181 0.80 3.39 0.03
C HIS A 181 1.03 2.48 1.25
N SER A 182 1.82 2.92 2.22
CA SER A 182 2.08 2.18 3.47
C SER A 182 2.51 0.73 3.19
N LEU A 183 1.82 -0.29 3.72
CA LEU A 183 2.09 -1.71 3.39
C LEU A 183 2.19 -1.99 1.87
N GLY A 184 1.36 -1.31 1.07
CA GLY A 184 1.37 -1.43 -0.38
C GLY A 184 2.68 -0.96 -1.03
N THR A 185 3.49 -0.12 -0.38
CA THR A 185 4.82 0.27 -0.90
C THR A 185 5.76 -0.90 -0.95
N ALA A 186 5.70 -1.80 0.04
CA ALA A 186 6.57 -2.96 0.06
C ALA A 186 6.18 -3.98 -1.01
N VAL A 187 4.87 -4.20 -1.20
CA VAL A 187 4.35 -5.04 -2.29
C VAL A 187 4.72 -4.45 -3.65
N ALA A 188 4.50 -3.14 -3.85
CA ALA A 188 4.83 -2.47 -5.09
C ALA A 188 6.35 -2.50 -5.39
N THR A 189 7.20 -2.36 -4.37
CA THR A 189 8.66 -2.42 -4.52
C THR A 189 9.13 -3.82 -4.90
N ARG A 190 8.62 -4.85 -4.22
CA ARG A 190 8.93 -6.25 -4.58
C ARG A 190 8.48 -6.55 -6.00
N PHE A 191 7.24 -6.18 -6.32
CA PHE A 191 6.66 -6.41 -7.63
C PHE A 191 7.44 -5.68 -8.74
N ALA A 192 7.81 -4.41 -8.51
CA ALA A 192 8.66 -3.64 -9.43
C ALA A 192 10.01 -4.31 -9.67
N SER A 193 10.65 -4.81 -8.60
CA SER A 193 11.90 -5.58 -8.69
C SER A 193 11.73 -6.81 -9.58
N ASP A 194 10.69 -7.61 -9.35
CA ASP A 194 10.39 -8.81 -10.15
C ASP A 194 10.16 -8.47 -11.64
N LEU A 195 9.45 -7.38 -11.92
CA LEU A 195 9.25 -6.88 -13.27
C LEU A 195 10.55 -6.42 -13.94
N CYS A 196 11.39 -5.65 -13.25
CA CYS A 196 12.64 -5.16 -13.82
C CYS A 196 13.65 -6.29 -14.06
N LEU A 197 13.73 -7.27 -13.15
CA LEU A 197 14.58 -8.46 -13.33
C LEU A 197 14.12 -9.36 -14.49
N SER A 198 12.83 -9.37 -14.81
CA SER A 198 12.28 -10.10 -15.96
C SER A 198 12.26 -9.31 -17.27
N GLY A 199 12.86 -8.10 -17.30
CA GLY A 199 12.93 -7.25 -18.49
C GLY A 199 11.65 -6.47 -18.80
N ASN A 200 10.67 -6.46 -17.89
CA ASN A 200 9.37 -5.79 -18.05
C ASN A 200 9.20 -4.61 -17.08
N CYS A 201 10.29 -3.87 -16.84
CA CYS A 201 10.32 -2.79 -15.85
C CYS A 201 9.19 -1.77 -16.11
N PRO A 202 8.44 -1.35 -15.07
CA PRO A 202 7.31 -0.44 -15.22
C PRO A 202 7.79 0.98 -15.59
N LEU A 203 6.85 1.88 -15.90
CA LEU A 203 7.17 3.28 -16.22
C LEU A 203 7.90 3.97 -15.06
N GLY A 204 7.46 3.70 -13.84
CA GLY A 204 8.02 4.26 -12.62
C GLY A 204 7.34 3.69 -11.38
N LEU A 205 7.95 3.95 -10.24
CA LEU A 205 7.48 3.50 -8.93
C LEU A 205 7.29 4.71 -8.00
N VAL A 206 6.07 4.92 -7.53
CA VAL A 206 5.76 5.92 -6.50
C VAL A 206 5.45 5.23 -5.17
N LEU A 207 6.15 5.62 -4.12
CA LEU A 207 6.03 5.06 -2.79
C LEU A 207 5.57 6.15 -1.81
N GLU A 208 4.33 6.06 -1.35
CA GLU A 208 3.73 6.98 -0.40
C GLU A 208 3.76 6.40 1.02
N ALA A 209 4.37 7.13 1.96
CA ALA A 209 4.59 6.72 3.33
C ALA A 209 5.28 5.33 3.48
N PRO A 210 6.38 5.04 2.76
CA PRO A 210 7.01 3.72 2.81
C PRO A 210 7.81 3.49 4.09
N PHE A 211 8.12 2.22 4.32
CA PHE A 211 9.15 1.77 5.26
C PHE A 211 10.19 0.93 4.51
N ASN A 212 11.40 0.80 5.06
CA ASN A 212 12.49 0.07 4.43
C ASN A 212 12.35 -1.46 4.58
N ASN A 213 11.95 -1.97 5.74
CA ASN A 213 11.59 -3.37 5.94
C ASN A 213 10.59 -3.55 7.10
N MET A 214 9.92 -4.71 7.20
CA MET A 214 8.90 -4.94 8.23
C MET A 214 9.48 -4.95 9.65
N PHE A 215 10.71 -5.41 9.84
CA PHE A 215 11.36 -5.41 11.15
C PHE A 215 11.50 -4.00 11.69
N ASP A 216 12.01 -3.09 10.87
CA ASP A 216 12.17 -1.68 11.23
C ASP A 216 10.81 -1.00 11.38
N ALA A 217 9.82 -1.33 10.55
CA ALA A 217 8.46 -0.82 10.69
C ALA A 217 7.83 -1.22 12.04
N VAL A 218 7.86 -2.53 12.37
CA VAL A 218 7.32 -3.04 13.64
C VAL A 218 8.10 -2.48 14.82
N LYS A 219 9.43 -2.42 14.76
CA LYS A 219 10.25 -1.83 15.83
C LYS A 219 9.92 -0.36 16.07
N ASN A 220 9.65 0.41 15.02
CA ASN A 220 9.39 1.85 15.11
C ASN A 220 7.90 2.21 15.26
N HIS A 221 6.99 1.25 15.17
CA HIS A 221 5.56 1.49 15.27
C HIS A 221 5.15 2.01 16.67
N PRO A 222 4.15 2.90 16.77
CA PRO A 222 3.64 3.39 18.07
C PRO A 222 3.20 2.27 19.01
N PHE A 223 2.55 1.24 18.47
CA PHE A 223 2.05 0.09 19.25
C PHE A 223 3.16 -0.64 20.02
N THR A 224 4.35 -0.78 19.41
CA THR A 224 5.48 -1.50 20.02
C THR A 224 6.39 -0.56 20.82
N SER A 225 6.20 0.76 20.71
CA SER A 225 7.07 1.76 21.35
C SER A 225 7.17 1.59 22.86
N MET A 226 6.05 1.27 23.51
CA MET A 226 5.98 1.02 24.94
C MET A 226 6.66 -0.28 25.39
N TYR A 227 6.97 -1.19 24.46
CA TYR A 227 7.58 -2.50 24.73
C TYR A 227 9.07 -2.57 24.37
N ARG A 228 9.67 -1.54 23.76
CA ARG A 228 11.06 -1.58 23.26
C ARG A 228 12.12 -1.89 24.32
N TRP A 229 11.85 -1.59 25.58
CA TRP A 229 12.73 -1.87 26.71
C TRP A 229 12.59 -3.31 27.24
N HIS A 230 11.58 -4.05 26.79
CA HIS A 230 11.28 -5.39 27.26
C HIS A 230 12.36 -6.39 26.78
N PRO A 231 12.96 -7.21 27.67
CA PRO A 231 14.05 -8.11 27.30
C PRO A 231 13.72 -9.09 26.18
N TRP A 232 12.46 -9.53 26.10
CA TRP A 232 11.95 -10.45 25.08
C TRP A 232 11.32 -9.76 23.87
N PHE A 233 11.62 -8.49 23.63
CA PHE A 233 11.00 -7.71 22.54
C PHE A 233 11.14 -8.41 21.19
N ALA A 234 12.34 -8.95 20.91
CA ALA A 234 12.60 -9.59 19.63
C ALA A 234 11.75 -10.85 19.45
N GLU A 235 11.66 -11.68 20.49
CA GLU A 235 10.88 -12.92 20.51
C GLU A 235 9.38 -12.67 20.37
N ILE A 236 8.89 -11.54 20.90
CA ILE A 236 7.46 -11.19 20.87
C ILE A 236 7.06 -10.51 19.56
N PHE A 237 7.86 -9.57 19.04
CA PHE A 237 7.46 -8.66 17.97
C PHE A 237 8.28 -8.78 16.68
N THR A 238 9.32 -9.62 16.63
CA THR A 238 10.14 -9.75 15.41
C THR A 238 10.36 -11.19 14.99
N TYR A 239 10.47 -12.14 15.92
CA TYR A 239 10.60 -13.55 15.61
C TYR A 239 9.36 -14.12 14.88
N PRO A 240 8.11 -13.72 15.20
CA PRO A 240 6.96 -14.12 14.40
C PRO A 240 7.08 -13.73 12.94
N LEU A 241 7.60 -12.53 12.64
CA LEU A 241 7.84 -12.09 11.27
C LEU A 241 8.75 -13.06 10.50
N LEU A 242 9.81 -13.55 11.15
CA LEU A 242 10.71 -14.57 10.59
C LEU A 242 9.96 -15.90 10.37
N LYS A 243 9.24 -16.37 11.39
CA LYS A 243 8.53 -17.66 11.38
C LYS A 243 7.51 -17.75 10.25
N TYR A 244 6.84 -16.64 9.93
CA TYR A 244 5.79 -16.58 8.91
C TYR A 244 6.24 -15.97 7.59
N ASN A 245 7.55 -15.72 7.42
CA ASN A 245 8.13 -15.17 6.20
C ASN A 245 7.48 -13.84 5.78
N VAL A 246 7.31 -12.94 6.76
CA VAL A 246 6.74 -11.59 6.60
C VAL A 246 7.83 -10.56 6.87
N HIS A 247 8.72 -10.40 5.89
CA HIS A 247 9.91 -9.56 5.97
C HIS A 247 9.72 -8.19 5.29
N PHE A 248 8.99 -8.14 4.18
CA PHE A 248 8.75 -6.98 3.33
C PHE A 248 10.02 -6.15 3.09
N LYS A 249 11.06 -6.82 2.59
CA LYS A 249 12.43 -6.28 2.48
C LYS A 249 12.58 -5.30 1.32
N SER A 250 11.91 -4.16 1.43
CA SER A 250 11.91 -3.12 0.40
C SER A 250 13.32 -2.57 0.16
N ASP A 251 14.15 -2.49 1.19
CA ASP A 251 15.58 -2.11 1.12
C ASP A 251 16.45 -3.10 0.33
N GLU A 252 16.09 -4.37 0.27
CA GLU A 252 16.73 -5.36 -0.61
C GLU A 252 16.17 -5.29 -2.03
N HIS A 253 14.83 -5.25 -2.19
CA HIS A 253 14.18 -5.28 -3.49
C HIS A 253 14.38 -4.00 -4.31
N ILE A 254 14.42 -2.83 -3.67
CA ILE A 254 14.55 -1.55 -4.36
C ILE A 254 15.85 -1.45 -5.17
N LYS A 255 16.89 -2.20 -4.79
CA LYS A 255 18.17 -2.26 -5.50
C LYS A 255 18.05 -2.80 -6.93
N ASN A 256 17.01 -3.58 -7.19
CA ASN A 256 16.71 -4.16 -8.51
C ASN A 256 15.59 -3.40 -9.25
N VAL A 257 15.14 -2.25 -8.72
CA VAL A 257 14.14 -1.40 -9.39
C VAL A 257 14.86 -0.42 -10.30
N TYR A 258 14.84 -0.68 -11.60
CA TYR A 258 15.60 0.08 -12.59
C TYR A 258 14.85 1.27 -13.20
N CYS A 259 13.53 1.35 -13.01
CA CYS A 259 12.74 2.51 -13.39
C CYS A 259 12.93 3.66 -12.37
N PRO A 260 12.60 4.91 -12.74
CA PRO A 260 12.61 6.02 -11.79
C PRO A 260 11.71 5.76 -10.57
N ILE A 261 12.14 6.24 -9.41
CA ILE A 261 11.48 6.04 -8.12
C ILE A 261 11.17 7.41 -7.49
N LEU A 262 9.94 7.62 -7.05
CA LEU A 262 9.53 8.77 -6.26
C LEU A 262 9.06 8.30 -4.89
N ILE A 263 9.69 8.79 -3.83
CA ILE A 263 9.28 8.53 -2.45
C ILE A 263 8.65 9.80 -1.89
N LEU A 264 7.42 9.68 -1.40
CA LEU A 264 6.63 10.74 -0.79
C LEU A 264 6.42 10.44 0.70
N HIS A 265 6.76 11.37 1.59
CA HIS A 265 6.56 11.16 3.03
C HIS A 265 6.12 12.44 3.75
N ALA A 266 5.28 12.32 4.76
CA ALA A 266 4.90 13.44 5.61
C ALA A 266 5.72 13.42 6.91
N GLU A 267 6.36 14.53 7.27
CA GLU A 267 7.17 14.64 8.49
C GLU A 267 6.36 14.37 9.78
N ASP A 268 5.04 14.61 9.74
CA ASP A 268 4.10 14.36 10.84
C ASP A 268 3.45 12.98 10.81
N ASP A 269 3.97 12.05 10.01
CA ASP A 269 3.55 10.65 10.02
C ASP A 269 3.90 9.99 11.36
N ASN A 270 2.87 9.81 12.20
CA ASN A 270 2.99 9.17 13.51
C ASN A 270 2.86 7.64 13.44
N ILE A 271 2.67 7.04 12.27
CA ILE A 271 2.55 5.58 12.09
C ILE A 271 3.88 5.02 11.59
N ILE A 272 4.39 5.58 10.49
CA ILE A 272 5.66 5.22 9.88
C ILE A 272 6.58 6.44 9.92
N PRO A 273 7.58 6.49 10.83
CA PRO A 273 8.49 7.62 10.93
C PRO A 273 9.29 7.84 9.63
N SER A 274 9.45 9.10 9.21
CA SER A 274 10.06 9.43 7.91
C SER A 274 11.51 8.99 7.73
N HIS A 275 12.23 8.74 8.82
CA HIS A 275 13.59 8.19 8.74
C HIS A 275 13.64 6.78 8.12
N LEU A 276 12.56 5.99 8.19
CA LEU A 276 12.49 4.70 7.50
C LEU A 276 12.41 4.86 5.98
N ALA A 277 11.64 5.86 5.52
CA ALA A 277 11.58 6.21 4.10
C ALA A 277 12.91 6.78 3.60
N ARG A 278 13.61 7.59 4.41
CA ARG A 278 14.98 8.06 4.11
C ARG A 278 15.96 6.89 3.97
N ARG A 279 15.93 5.91 4.87
CA ARG A 279 16.75 4.69 4.76
C ARG A 279 16.45 3.90 3.49
N LEU A 280 15.18 3.81 3.08
CA LEU A 280 14.81 3.17 1.82
C LEU A 280 15.35 3.95 0.60
N HIS A 281 15.27 5.28 0.64
CA HIS A 281 15.85 6.14 -0.39
C HIS A 281 17.37 5.96 -0.49
N GLU A 282 18.07 5.96 0.65
CA GLU A 282 19.52 5.70 0.73
C GLU A 282 19.88 4.31 0.18
N ALA A 283 19.07 3.28 0.47
CA ALA A 283 19.28 1.95 -0.11
C ALA A 283 19.18 1.96 -1.64
N ALA A 284 18.23 2.70 -2.20
CA ALA A 284 18.10 2.88 -3.65
C ALA A 284 19.33 3.61 -4.25
N LEU A 285 19.74 4.73 -3.63
CA LEU A 285 20.91 5.49 -4.07
C LEU A 285 22.22 4.68 -3.98
N SER A 286 22.37 3.87 -2.93
CA SER A 286 23.54 3.00 -2.75
C SER A 286 23.69 1.94 -3.85
N ALA A 287 22.60 1.62 -4.55
CA ALA A 287 22.56 0.72 -5.69
C ALA A 287 22.49 1.48 -7.04
N ASP A 288 22.75 2.78 -7.05
CA ASP A 288 22.73 3.65 -8.24
C ASP A 288 21.34 3.67 -8.93
N ARG A 289 20.27 3.64 -8.15
CA ARG A 289 18.89 3.76 -8.67
C ARG A 289 18.48 5.23 -8.73
N ASP A 290 17.76 5.60 -9.80
CA ASP A 290 17.17 6.93 -9.93
C ASP A 290 16.02 7.12 -8.93
N SER A 291 16.35 7.61 -7.74
CA SER A 291 15.39 7.82 -6.67
C SER A 291 15.29 9.30 -6.31
N THR A 292 14.07 9.78 -6.07
CA THR A 292 13.78 11.14 -5.61
C THR A 292 12.97 11.07 -4.32
N PHE A 293 13.44 11.71 -3.26
CA PHE A 293 12.73 11.80 -1.98
C PHE A 293 12.11 13.18 -1.79
N LYS A 294 10.80 13.23 -1.60
CA LYS A 294 10.04 14.45 -1.29
C LYS A 294 9.37 14.29 0.06
N GLU A 295 9.89 15.02 1.04
CA GLU A 295 9.29 15.12 2.37
C GLU A 295 8.43 16.38 2.49
N PHE A 296 7.22 16.23 3.04
CA PHE A 296 6.30 17.32 3.31
C PHE A 296 6.40 17.75 4.76
N SER A 297 6.54 19.06 4.99
CA SER A 297 6.68 19.63 6.35
C SER A 297 5.50 19.27 7.25
N ARG A 298 5.78 19.03 8.53
CA ARG A 298 4.80 18.79 9.60
C ARG A 298 3.69 19.83 9.68
N THR A 299 3.97 21.07 9.26
CA THR A 299 2.98 22.16 9.24
C THR A 299 1.78 21.89 8.33
N LYS A 300 1.93 21.00 7.33
CA LYS A 300 0.87 20.59 6.41
C LYS A 300 -0.16 19.64 7.04
N LYS A 301 0.17 18.98 8.14
CA LYS A 301 -0.71 18.06 8.89
C LYS A 301 -1.27 16.91 8.04
N TYR A 302 -0.43 16.30 7.20
CA TYR A 302 -0.85 15.21 6.32
C TYR A 302 -0.89 13.87 7.05
N GLY A 303 -0.02 13.67 8.04
CA GLY A 303 0.16 12.41 8.72
C GLY A 303 0.34 11.25 7.73
N HIS A 304 -0.10 10.06 8.13
CA HIS A 304 0.13 8.84 7.36
C HIS A 304 -0.71 8.71 6.06
N LYS A 305 -1.82 9.44 5.94
CA LYS A 305 -2.87 9.14 4.93
C LYS A 305 -3.25 10.30 4.02
N PHE A 306 -2.82 11.52 4.32
CA PHE A 306 -3.41 12.71 3.72
C PHE A 306 -2.45 13.52 2.85
N ILE A 307 -1.37 12.91 2.33
CA ILE A 307 -0.55 13.53 1.27
C ILE A 307 -1.42 13.83 0.03
N VAL A 308 -2.49 13.06 -0.19
CA VAL A 308 -3.53 13.34 -1.19
C VAL A 308 -4.11 14.77 -1.13
N ARG A 309 -4.00 15.46 0.02
CA ARG A 309 -4.47 16.84 0.20
C ARG A 309 -3.45 17.90 -0.25
N GLU A 310 -2.23 17.50 -0.63
CA GLU A 310 -1.22 18.43 -1.14
C GLU A 310 -1.65 19.03 -2.49
N PRO A 311 -1.86 20.36 -2.56
CA PRO A 311 -2.29 21.00 -3.81
C PRO A 311 -1.34 20.77 -4.98
N GLU A 312 -0.04 20.60 -4.71
CA GLU A 312 0.96 20.32 -5.74
C GLU A 312 1.05 18.85 -6.15
N LEU A 313 0.37 17.92 -5.46
CA LEU A 313 0.45 16.49 -5.77
C LEU A 313 0.14 16.17 -7.25
N PRO A 314 -0.90 16.75 -7.89
CA PRO A 314 -1.14 16.54 -9.31
C PRO A 314 0.03 16.96 -10.21
N THR A 315 0.71 18.06 -9.86
CA THR A 315 1.87 18.59 -10.58
C THR A 315 3.10 17.71 -10.35
N ILE A 316 3.33 17.29 -9.10
CA ILE A 316 4.40 16.35 -8.73
C ILE A 316 4.27 15.05 -9.53
N THR A 317 3.07 14.47 -9.57
CA THR A 317 2.79 13.24 -10.32
C THR A 317 3.03 13.43 -11.83
N LYS A 318 2.52 14.51 -12.42
CA LYS A 318 2.76 14.82 -13.85
C LYS A 318 4.23 14.98 -14.19
N ASN A 319 4.97 15.69 -13.34
CA ASN A 319 6.41 15.91 -13.54
C ASN A 319 7.19 14.60 -13.43
N PHE A 320 6.81 13.73 -12.48
CA PHE A 320 7.41 12.41 -12.36
C PHE A 320 7.14 11.53 -13.57
N VAL A 321 5.89 11.45 -14.03
CA VAL A 321 5.53 10.70 -15.25
C VAL A 321 6.29 11.24 -16.46
N LYS A 322 6.40 12.56 -16.62
CA LYS A 322 7.19 13.18 -17.69
C LYS A 322 8.68 12.83 -17.60
N LYS A 323 9.24 12.80 -16.38
CA LYS A 323 10.62 12.35 -16.14
C LYS A 323 10.81 10.90 -16.60
N CYS A 324 9.89 10.02 -16.23
CA CYS A 324 9.90 8.60 -16.64
C CYS A 324 9.88 8.43 -18.15
N THR A 325 9.08 9.20 -18.88
CA THR A 325 8.99 9.08 -20.35
C THR A 325 10.14 9.76 -21.09
N SER A 326 10.88 10.67 -20.45
CA SER A 326 12.00 11.39 -21.09
C SER A 326 13.32 10.59 -21.06
N GLY A 327 13.36 9.49 -20.29
CA GLY A 327 14.51 8.58 -20.18
C GLY A 327 14.39 7.30 -21.02
N ILE A 328 13.34 7.17 -21.83
CA ILE A 328 13.11 6.10 -22.81
C ILE A 328 13.56 6.59 -24.17
#